data_AF-A0A9D7DBC4-F1
#
_entry.id   AF-A0A9D7DBC4-F1
#
_cell.length_a   1.000
_cell.length_b   1.000
_cell.length_c   1.000
_cell.angle_alpha   90.00
_cell.angle_beta   90.00
_cell.angle_gamma   90.00
#
_symmetry.space_group_name_H-M   'P 1'
#
loop_
_entity.id
_entity.type
_entity.pdbx_description
1 polymer ?
#
loop_
_entity_poly.entity_id
_entity_poly.type
_entity_poly.pdbx_seq_one_letter_code
_entity_poly.pdbx_strand_id
1 'polypeptide(L)' 'MASDNDFITDDEWDEEVMVEVRKFGLEHAMLAHLHKREGAADLNAVFKDADRIVNYVLGEMNP' A
#
# COMPACT_ATOMS: atom_id res chain seq x y z
N MET A 1 -3.89 -35.56 -24.17
CA MET A 1 -3.24 -35.26 -22.88
C MET A 1 -3.36 -33.77 -22.70
N ALA A 2 -4.23 -33.33 -21.80
CA ALA A 2 -4.33 -31.93 -21.46
C ALA A 2 -3.11 -31.61 -20.61
N SER A 3 -2.23 -30.75 -21.12
CA SER A 3 -1.12 -30.19 -20.36
C SER A 3 -1.75 -29.48 -19.17
N ASP A 4 -1.47 -29.99 -17.98
CA ASP A 4 -1.87 -29.39 -16.73
C ASP A 4 -1.50 -27.91 -16.77
N ASN A 5 -2.54 -27.10 -16.54
CA ASN A 5 -2.42 -25.69 -16.28
C ASN A 5 -1.37 -25.54 -15.17
N ASP A 6 -0.15 -25.13 -15.53
CA ASP A 6 0.77 -24.46 -14.61
C ASP A 6 0.04 -23.18 -14.17
N PHE A 7 -0.86 -23.32 -13.21
CA PHE A 7 -1.39 -22.22 -12.44
C PHE A 7 -0.21 -21.75 -11.60
N ILE A 8 0.56 -20.83 -12.19
CA ILE A 8 1.61 -20.10 -11.48
C ILE A 8 0.89 -19.43 -10.31
N THR A 9 1.00 -20.04 -9.12
CA THR A 9 0.77 -19.34 -7.86
C THR A 9 1.99 -18.43 -7.68
N ASP A 10 2.07 -17.39 -8.48
CA ASP A 10 2.98 -16.30 -8.19
C ASP A 10 2.30 -15.58 -7.03
N ASP A 11 2.83 -15.76 -5.82
CA ASP A 11 2.37 -15.02 -4.64
C ASP A 11 2.75 -13.52 -4.75
N GLU A 12 3.29 -13.09 -5.90
CA GLU A 12 3.61 -11.72 -6.27
C GLU A 12 2.37 -11.01 -6.82
N TRP A 13 2.05 -9.85 -6.24
CA TRP A 13 0.99 -8.99 -6.72
C TRP A 13 1.42 -8.32 -8.02
N ASP A 14 0.52 -8.24 -9.00
CA ASP A 14 0.74 -7.50 -10.24
C ASP A 14 1.24 -6.07 -9.94
N GLU A 15 2.19 -5.58 -10.76
CA GLU A 15 2.79 -4.24 -10.59
C GLU A 15 1.72 -3.14 -10.55
N GLU A 16 0.69 -3.24 -11.40
CA GLU A 16 -0.42 -2.29 -11.44
C GLU A 16 -1.16 -2.26 -10.09
N VAL A 17 -1.44 -3.42 -9.51
CA VAL A 17 -2.09 -3.51 -8.20
C VAL A 17 -1.17 -2.98 -7.10
N MET A 18 0.13 -3.24 -7.19
CA MET A 18 1.13 -2.70 -6.28
C MET A 18 1.23 -1.17 -6.31
N VAL A 19 1.01 -0.55 -7.47
CA VAL A 19 0.89 0.90 -7.61
C VAL A 19 -0.41 1.41 -6.99
N GLU A 20 -1.52 0.71 -7.22
CA GLU A 20 -2.83 1.08 -6.64
C GLU A 20 -2.84 1.02 -5.11
N VAL A 21 -2.25 -0.03 -4.52
CA VAL A 21 -2.13 -0.17 -3.05
C VAL A 21 -1.31 0.97 -2.44
N ARG A 22 -0.20 1.35 -3.08
CA ARG A 22 0.63 2.48 -2.62
C ARG A 22 -0.08 3.82 -2.75
N LYS A 23 -0.81 4.03 -3.85
CA LYS A 23 -1.64 5.23 -4.05
C LYS A 23 -2.73 5.31 -2.98
N PHE A 24 -3.42 4.20 -2.72
CA PHE A 24 -4.43 4.10 -1.66
C PHE A 24 -3.86 4.47 -0.29
N GLY A 25 -2.69 3.92 0.08
CA GLY A 25 -2.03 4.20 1.35
C GLY A 25 -1.66 5.68 1.50
N LEU A 26 -1.11 6.28 0.45
CA LEU A 26 -0.75 7.69 0.44
C LEU A 26 -1.98 8.60 0.56
N GLU A 27 -3.05 8.34 -0.19
CA GLU A 27 -4.29 9.14 -0.14
C GLU A 27 -4.91 9.13 1.27
N HIS A 28 -4.97 7.96 1.91
CA HIS A 28 -5.49 7.84 3.28
C HIS A 28 -4.60 8.56 4.30
N ALA A 29 -3.28 8.41 4.20
CA ALA A 29 -2.36 9.12 5.08
C ALA A 29 -2.49 10.65 4.91
N MET A 30 -2.55 11.13 3.67
CA MET A 30 -2.74 12.56 3.40
C MET A 30 -4.05 13.08 4.00
N LEU A 31 -5.18 12.37 3.83
CA LEU A 31 -6.46 12.77 4.42
C LEU A 31 -6.38 12.82 5.96
N ALA A 32 -5.70 11.86 6.58
CA ALA A 32 -5.55 11.81 8.03
C ALA A 32 -4.70 12.97 8.59
N HIS A 33 -3.73 13.47 7.83
CA HIS A 33 -2.80 14.52 8.26
C HIS A 33 -3.25 15.93 7.83
N LEU A 34 -3.96 16.07 6.71
CA LEU A 34 -4.46 17.36 6.22
C LEU A 34 -5.67 17.87 7.00
N HIS A 35 -6.57 16.98 7.45
CA HIS A 35 -7.79 17.41 8.14
C HIS A 35 -7.59 17.72 9.63
N LYS A 36 -6.43 17.39 10.21
CA LYS A 36 -6.19 17.48 11.66
C LYS A 36 -5.34 18.68 12.10
N ARG A 37 -4.84 19.51 11.19
CA ARG A 37 -3.88 20.58 11.53
C ARG A 37 -4.16 21.90 10.80
N GLU A 38 -4.11 23.01 11.53
CA GLU A 38 -4.06 24.37 10.99
C GLU A 38 -2.65 24.73 10.47
N GLY A 39 -1.93 23.77 9.87
CA GLY A 39 -0.54 23.95 9.43
C GLY A 39 -0.14 22.92 8.39
N ALA A 40 1.02 23.14 7.74
CA ALA A 40 1.53 22.24 6.71
C ALA A 40 1.69 20.81 7.25
N ALA A 41 1.27 19.82 6.46
CA ALA A 41 1.42 18.41 6.82
C ALA A 41 2.91 18.05 6.95
N ASP A 42 3.26 17.30 8.00
CA ASP A 42 4.59 16.73 8.13
C ASP A 42 4.71 15.54 7.18
N LEU A 43 5.37 15.75 6.04
CA LEU A 43 5.51 14.73 5.00
C LEU A 43 6.20 13.46 5.50
N ASN A 44 7.13 13.57 6.47
CA ASN A 44 7.76 12.39 7.06
C ASN A 44 6.75 11.53 7.82
N ALA A 45 5.81 12.16 8.54
CA ALA A 45 4.75 11.44 9.24
C ALA A 45 3.73 10.83 8.25
N VAL A 46 3.39 11.56 7.18
CA VAL A 46 2.50 11.08 6.12
C VAL A 46 3.06 9.83 5.46
N PHE A 47 4.33 9.83 5.04
CA PHE A 47 4.91 8.66 4.37
C PHE A 47 5.02 7.45 5.31
N LYS A 48 5.38 7.65 6.58
CA LYS A 48 5.39 6.56 7.58
C LYS A 48 4.03 5.90 7.75
N ASP A 49 2.96 6.70 7.82
CA ASP A 49 1.61 6.15 7.94
C ASP A 49 1.14 5.49 6.64
N ALA A 50 1.53 6.02 5.48
CA ALA A 50 1.26 5.40 4.18
C ALA A 50 1.92 4.02 4.06
N ASP A 51 3.22 3.91 4.38
CA ASP A 51 3.96 2.65 4.38
C ASP A 51 3.32 1.63 5.32
N ARG A 52 2.90 2.07 6.50
CA ARG A 52 2.19 1.21 7.46
C ARG A 52 0.88 0.66 6.89
N ILE A 53 0.12 1.47 6.16
CA ILE A 53 -1.13 1.02 5.51
C ILE A 53 -0.81 -0.01 4.41
N VAL A 54 0.18 0.27 3.58
CA VAL A 54 0.62 -0.63 2.50
C VAL A 54 1.07 -1.97 3.07
N ASN A 55 1.94 -1.96 4.08
CA ASN A 55 2.45 -3.19 4.70
C ASN A 55 1.33 -4.01 5.35
N TYR A 56 0.33 -3.36 5.96
CA TYR A 56 -0.86 -4.05 6.46
C TYR A 56 -1.65 -4.74 5.34
N VAL A 57 -1.85 -4.07 4.20
CA VAL A 57 -2.56 -4.63 3.04
C VAL A 57 -1.80 -5.79 2.42
N LEU A 58 -0.48 -5.69 2.31
CA LEU A 58 0.38 -6.73 1.74
C LEU A 58 0.65 -7.89 2.71
N GLY A 59 0.18 -7.80 3.96
CA GLY A 59 0.42 -8.83 4.97
C GLY A 59 1.87 -8.87 5.47
N GLU A 60 2.68 -7.87 5.14
CA GLU A 60 4.02 -7.66 5.67
C GLU A 60 3.91 -7.11 7.10
N MET A 61 3.54 -7.99 8.05
CA MET A 61 3.47 -7.65 9.48
C MET A 61 4.87 -7.58 10.12
N ASN A 62 5.80 -6.85 9.51
CA ASN A 62 6.97 -6.33 10.21
C ASN A 62 7.05 -4.82 9.99
N PRO A 63 6.74 -4.00 11.02
CA PRO A 63 6.85 -2.55 10.96
C PRO A 63 8.30 -2.06 10.93
#